data_AF-A0A2K8MIJ8-F1
#
_entry.id   AF-A0A2K8MIJ8-F1
#
_cell.length_a   1.000
_cell.length_b   1.000
_cell.length_c   1.000
_cell.angle_alpha   90.00
_cell.angle_beta   90.00
_cell.angle_gamma   90.00
#
_symmetry.space_group_name_H-M   'P 1'
#
loop_
_entity.id
_entity.type
_entity.pdbx_description
1 polymer ?
#
loop_
_entity_poly.entity_id
_entity_poly.type
_entity_poly.pdbx_seq_one_letter_code
_entity_poly.pdbx_strand_id
1 'polypeptide(L)'
;MTMDVAAWQQAGHLYVWRYAILNRSRRGWHFHADRVGCESVADLIDRMVAGGEPSHRTLVLGSVTPETWALPNFGPPKGDRFARLRIEYWPGQETLGIEPVEDRLVLGLGAKRAPFLRAALIDLSIGQNDFGIAPSDDRHGDPWMFW
;
A
#
# COMPACT_ATOMS: atom_id res chain seq x y z
N MET A 1 -13.13 3.75 20.55
CA MET A 1 -12.03 3.15 19.76
C MET A 1 -10.82 4.03 19.96
N THR A 2 -9.74 3.51 20.54
CA THR A 2 -8.53 4.29 20.84
C THR A 2 -7.87 4.73 19.55
N MET A 3 -7.68 6.03 19.36
CA MET A 3 -7.02 6.64 18.19
C MET A 3 -5.49 6.46 18.21
N ASP A 4 -4.99 5.62 19.13
CA ASP A 4 -3.57 5.44 19.33
C ASP A 4 -2.99 4.50 18.26
N VAL A 5 -2.07 5.04 17.46
CA VAL A 5 -1.27 4.29 16.50
C VAL A 5 -0.46 3.21 17.24
N ALA A 6 0.09 3.56 18.42
CA ALA A 6 0.49 2.72 19.56
C ALA A 6 -0.10 1.30 19.61
N ALA A 7 -1.41 1.30 19.80
CA ALA A 7 -2.20 0.12 20.11
C ALA A 7 -2.66 -0.66 18.86
N TRP A 8 -2.42 -0.13 17.66
CA TRP A 8 -2.82 -0.83 16.43
C TRP A 8 -1.98 -2.10 16.23
N GLN A 9 -2.67 -3.18 15.83
CA GLN A 9 -2.08 -4.45 15.45
C GLN A 9 -2.60 -4.85 14.07
N GLN A 10 -1.72 -5.38 13.24
CA GLN A 10 -2.09 -5.89 11.93
C GLN A 10 -3.03 -7.09 12.06
N ALA A 11 -4.10 -7.06 11.27
CA ALA A 11 -4.94 -8.21 10.99
C ALA A 11 -5.01 -8.46 9.48
N GLY A 12 -5.23 -9.71 9.07
CA GLY A 12 -5.30 -10.10 7.68
C GLY A 12 -3.95 -10.12 6.94
N HIS A 13 -4.00 -10.48 5.66
CA HIS A 13 -2.84 -10.65 4.81
C HIS A 13 -2.70 -9.51 3.80
N LEU A 14 -1.45 -9.11 3.55
CA LEU A 14 -1.07 -8.04 2.65
C LEU A 14 0.03 -8.53 1.71
N TYR A 15 0.01 -8.09 0.47
CA TYR A 15 0.96 -8.52 -0.56
C TYR A 15 1.38 -7.31 -1.37
N VAL A 16 2.68 -7.19 -1.63
CA VAL A 16 3.23 -6.11 -2.46
C VAL A 16 4.25 -6.69 -3.44
N TRP A 17 4.14 -6.30 -4.72
CA TRP A 17 5.04 -6.76 -5.77
C TRP A 17 5.22 -5.73 -6.87
N ARG A 18 6.11 -6.03 -7.82
CA ARG A 18 6.26 -5.34 -9.11
C ARG A 18 6.36 -6.37 -10.22
N TYR A 19 5.92 -6.07 -11.43
CA TYR A 19 6.21 -6.91 -12.59
C TYR A 19 7.58 -6.60 -13.19
N ALA A 20 8.17 -7.58 -13.88
CA ALA A 20 9.44 -7.40 -14.59
C ALA A 20 9.29 -6.63 -15.93
N ILE A 21 8.06 -6.54 -16.46
CA ILE A 21 7.80 -6.04 -17.82
C ILE A 21 7.62 -4.52 -17.84
N LEU A 22 8.37 -3.86 -18.73
CA LEU A 22 8.62 -2.41 -18.80
C LEU A 22 7.56 -1.57 -19.55
N ASN A 23 6.39 -2.11 -19.91
CA ASN A 23 5.36 -1.30 -20.58
C ASN A 23 4.68 -0.37 -19.57
N ARG A 24 4.37 0.88 -19.98
CA ARG A 24 3.96 1.97 -19.07
C ARG A 24 2.77 1.62 -18.17
N SER A 25 1.83 0.79 -18.63
CA SER A 25 0.63 0.43 -17.88
C SER A 25 0.85 -0.58 -16.74
N ARG A 26 2.03 -1.22 -16.66
CA ARG A 26 2.35 -2.25 -15.66
C ARG A 26 3.55 -1.87 -14.79
N ARG A 27 3.95 -0.60 -14.87
CA ARG A 27 5.00 -0.02 -14.03
C ARG A 27 4.45 0.37 -12.68
N GLY A 28 5.35 0.49 -11.72
CA GLY A 28 5.03 0.85 -10.35
C GLY A 28 4.88 -0.36 -9.45
N TRP A 29 4.32 -0.10 -8.29
CA TRP A 29 4.04 -1.10 -7.28
C TRP A 29 2.63 -1.63 -7.41
N HIS A 30 2.43 -2.86 -6.98
CA HIS A 30 1.16 -3.55 -6.98
C HIS A 30 0.88 -3.99 -5.55
N PHE A 31 -0.37 -3.86 -5.11
CA PHE A 31 -0.83 -4.22 -3.79
C PHE A 31 -2.08 -5.09 -3.87
N HIS A 32 -2.15 -6.06 -2.98
CA HIS A 32 -3.34 -6.85 -2.71
C HIS A 32 -3.45 -7.08 -1.20
N ALA A 33 -4.67 -7.28 -0.71
CA ALA A 33 -4.94 -7.65 0.65
C ALA A 33 -6.26 -8.42 0.73
N ASP A 34 -6.38 -9.29 1.73
CA ASP A 34 -7.71 -9.82 2.07
C ASP A 34 -8.58 -8.73 2.71
N ARG A 35 -9.90 -8.96 2.80
CA ARG A 35 -10.85 -7.99 3.36
C ARG A 35 -10.44 -7.50 4.76
N VAL A 36 -9.94 -8.40 5.61
CA VAL A 36 -9.52 -8.09 6.98
C VAL A 36 -8.25 -7.23 6.97
N GLY A 37 -7.34 -7.49 6.03
CA GLY A 37 -6.14 -6.71 5.76
C GLY A 37 -6.47 -5.29 5.31
N CYS A 38 -7.41 -5.15 4.37
CA CYS A 38 -7.90 -3.84 3.94
C CYS A 38 -8.46 -3.01 5.09
N GLU A 39 -9.36 -3.61 5.88
CA GLU A 39 -9.97 -2.97 7.05
C GLU A 39 -8.91 -2.59 8.10
N SER A 40 -7.94 -3.48 8.35
CA SER A 40 -6.86 -3.24 9.30
C SER A 40 -5.96 -2.07 8.90
N VAL A 41 -5.57 -1.99 7.63
CA VAL A 41 -4.73 -0.89 7.13
C VAL A 41 -5.53 0.42 7.04
N ALA A 42 -6.82 0.37 6.71
CA ALA A 42 -7.68 1.55 6.73
C ALA A 42 -7.81 2.13 8.15
N ASP A 43 -8.01 1.29 9.17
CA ASP A 43 -8.00 1.69 10.59
C ASP A 43 -6.66 2.30 11.00
N LEU A 44 -5.54 1.74 10.53
CA LEU A 44 -4.21 2.33 10.77
C LEU A 44 -4.12 3.75 10.21
N ILE A 45 -4.53 3.95 8.96
CA ILE A 45 -4.49 5.26 8.30
C ILE A 45 -5.39 6.25 9.04
N ASP A 46 -6.59 5.83 9.44
CA ASP A 46 -7.51 6.68 10.21
C ASP A 46 -6.88 7.14 11.53
N ARG A 47 -6.19 6.26 12.25
CA ARG A 47 -5.48 6.62 13.49
C ARG A 47 -4.30 7.56 13.23
N MET A 48 -3.51 7.31 12.19
CA MET A 48 -2.38 8.18 11.82
C MET A 48 -2.85 9.60 11.49
N VAL A 49 -3.91 9.72 10.69
CA VAL A 49 -4.50 11.01 10.31
C VAL A 49 -5.13 11.71 11.51
N ALA A 50 -5.90 10.99 12.32
CA ALA A 50 -6.53 11.55 13.52
C ALA A 50 -5.51 11.99 14.58
N GLY A 51 -4.38 11.29 14.68
CA GLY A 51 -3.29 11.67 15.57
C GLY A 51 -2.58 12.96 15.16
N GLY A 52 -2.60 13.31 13.87
CA GLY A 52 -2.10 14.58 13.35
C GLY A 52 -0.57 14.79 13.41
N GLU A 53 0.17 13.85 13.99
CA GLU A 53 1.62 13.92 14.20
C GLU A 53 2.36 12.85 13.38
N PRO A 54 3.66 13.08 13.08
CA PRO A 54 4.50 12.07 12.46
C PRO A 54 4.46 10.74 13.20
N SER A 55 4.20 9.65 12.48
CA SER A 55 4.06 8.33 13.06
C SER A 55 4.38 7.24 12.05
N HIS A 56 4.58 6.01 12.52
CA HIS A 56 4.84 4.89 11.64
C HIS A 56 4.35 3.56 12.19
N ARG A 57 4.17 2.59 11.28
CA ARG A 57 4.00 1.18 11.61
C ARG A 57 4.69 0.30 10.58
N THR A 58 5.16 -0.84 11.05
CA THR A 58 5.72 -1.89 10.19
C THR A 58 4.74 -3.03 10.13
N LEU A 59 4.34 -3.38 8.91
CA LEU A 59 3.44 -4.45 8.57
C LEU A 59 4.24 -5.61 7.99
N VAL A 60 3.76 -6.83 8.24
CA VAL A 60 4.29 -8.06 7.66
C VAL A 60 3.60 -8.28 6.32
N LEU A 61 4.40 -8.56 5.30
CA LEU A 61 3.94 -8.93 3.97
C LEU A 61 3.91 -10.45 3.81
N GLY A 62 2.85 -10.96 3.22
CA GLY A 62 2.74 -12.32 2.76
C GLY A 62 3.65 -12.59 1.56
N SER A 63 3.99 -13.86 1.38
CA SER A 63 4.69 -14.28 0.16
C SER A 63 3.77 -14.13 -1.04
N VAL A 64 4.28 -13.50 -2.10
CA VAL A 64 3.57 -13.33 -3.37
C VAL A 64 3.58 -14.67 -4.12
N THR A 65 2.43 -15.33 -4.17
CA THR A 65 2.21 -16.64 -4.82
C THR A 65 1.53 -16.48 -6.18
N PRO A 66 1.55 -17.49 -7.07
CA PRO A 66 0.82 -17.46 -8.33
C PRO A 66 -0.62 -16.99 -8.22
N GLU A 67 -1.33 -17.41 -7.18
CA GLU A 67 -2.72 -17.04 -6.92
C GLU A 67 -2.87 -15.53 -6.66
N THR A 68 -1.87 -14.89 -6.04
CA THR A 68 -1.93 -13.46 -5.69
C THR A 68 -1.66 -12.54 -6.87
N TRP A 69 -0.80 -12.92 -7.82
CA TRP A 69 -0.48 -12.10 -9.00
C TRP A 69 -1.17 -12.56 -10.28
N ALA A 70 -1.99 -13.63 -10.23
CA ALA A 70 -2.78 -14.10 -11.36
C ALA A 70 -3.94 -13.15 -11.74
N LEU A 71 -4.37 -12.27 -10.82
CA LEU A 71 -5.52 -11.38 -11.03
C LEU A 71 -5.37 -10.38 -12.19
N PRO A 72 -4.15 -9.92 -12.54
CA PRO A 72 -3.91 -9.31 -13.86
C PRO A 72 -3.37 -10.24 -14.96
N ASN A 73 -2.96 -11.48 -14.62
CA ASN A 73 -2.33 -12.43 -15.56
C ASN A 73 -1.17 -11.83 -16.38
N PHE A 74 -0.36 -10.94 -15.79
CA PHE A 74 0.76 -10.28 -16.48
C PHE A 74 2.06 -11.11 -16.51
N GLY A 75 1.99 -12.39 -16.11
CA GLY A 75 3.16 -13.23 -15.89
C GLY A 75 3.78 -13.03 -14.50
N PRO A 76 4.90 -13.69 -14.20
CA PRO A 76 5.46 -13.68 -12.85
C PRO A 76 5.96 -12.28 -12.43
N PRO A 77 5.84 -11.93 -11.14
CA PRO A 77 6.41 -10.70 -10.61
C PRO A 77 7.94 -10.72 -10.75
N LYS A 78 8.54 -9.53 -10.70
CA LYS A 78 9.97 -9.37 -10.51
C LYS A 78 10.40 -10.17 -9.28
N GLY A 79 11.61 -10.74 -9.31
CA GLY A 79 12.18 -11.54 -8.22
C GLY A 79 12.40 -10.79 -6.90
N ASP A 80 11.99 -9.52 -6.81
CA ASP A 80 12.03 -8.75 -5.57
C ASP A 80 11.14 -9.43 -4.51
N ARG A 81 11.66 -9.56 -3.29
CA ARG A 81 10.95 -10.14 -2.16
C ARG A 81 11.14 -9.24 -0.95
N PHE A 82 10.04 -8.75 -0.41
CA PHE A 82 10.02 -7.94 0.80
C PHE A 82 9.11 -8.62 1.81
N ALA A 83 9.62 -8.87 3.01
CA ALA A 83 8.84 -9.45 4.09
C ALA A 83 8.09 -8.38 4.90
N ARG A 84 8.42 -7.10 4.71
CA ARG A 84 7.93 -6.00 5.54
C ARG A 84 7.61 -4.75 4.71
N LEU A 85 6.53 -4.08 5.09
CA LEU A 85 6.15 -2.77 4.61
C LEU A 85 6.07 -1.81 5.80
N ARG A 86 6.87 -0.76 5.79
CA ARG A 86 6.80 0.31 6.79
C ARG A 86 5.99 1.46 6.21
N ILE A 87 4.86 1.77 6.83
CA ILE A 87 4.08 2.96 6.52
C ILE A 87 4.58 4.08 7.42
N GLU A 88 5.07 5.16 6.83
CA GLU A 88 5.45 6.39 7.49
C GLU A 88 4.47 7.48 7.15
N TYR A 89 3.84 8.04 8.16
CA TYR A 89 2.95 9.17 8.04
C TYR A 89 3.66 10.46 8.44
N TRP A 90 3.67 11.42 7.53
CA TRP A 90 4.18 12.77 7.73
C TRP A 90 3.09 13.74 7.27
N PRO A 91 2.41 14.48 8.16
CA PRO A 91 1.25 15.29 7.81
C PRO A 91 1.46 16.24 6.62
N GLY A 92 2.66 16.84 6.55
CA GLY A 92 3.06 17.77 5.49
C GLY A 92 3.57 17.12 4.20
N GLN A 93 3.67 15.80 4.11
CA GLN A 93 4.10 15.13 2.88
C GLN A 93 3.00 15.21 1.82
N GLU A 94 3.34 15.76 0.65
CA GLU A 94 2.37 15.98 -0.43
C GLU A 94 2.21 14.78 -1.36
N THR A 95 3.22 13.91 -1.40
CA THR A 95 3.31 12.76 -2.30
C THR A 95 3.05 11.46 -1.57
N LEU A 96 2.59 10.47 -2.31
CA LEU A 96 2.57 9.07 -1.90
C LEU A 96 3.74 8.39 -2.59
N GLY A 97 4.68 7.86 -1.82
CA GLY A 97 5.89 7.26 -2.36
C GLY A 97 6.13 5.89 -1.74
N ILE A 98 6.54 4.93 -2.55
CA ILE A 98 6.96 3.61 -2.07
C ILE A 98 8.30 3.23 -2.68
N GLU A 99 9.25 2.96 -1.80
CA GLU A 99 10.62 2.66 -2.18
C GLU A 99 11.19 1.48 -1.39
N PRO A 100 12.09 0.70 -2.00
CA PRO A 100 12.82 -0.34 -1.29
C PRO A 100 13.93 0.29 -0.46
N VAL A 101 13.96 -0.02 0.83
CA VAL A 101 15.02 0.37 1.77
C VAL A 101 15.52 -0.90 2.44
N GLU A 102 16.75 -1.28 2.14
CA GLU A 102 17.37 -2.53 2.64
C GLU A 102 16.51 -3.76 2.31
N ASP A 103 15.90 -4.37 3.32
CA ASP A 103 15.11 -5.60 3.26
C ASP A 103 13.59 -5.36 3.34
N ARG A 104 13.16 -4.10 3.32
CA ARG A 104 11.75 -3.69 3.47
C ARG A 104 11.32 -2.67 2.43
N LEU A 105 10.02 -2.50 2.31
CA LEU A 105 9.43 -1.36 1.61
C LEU A 105 9.11 -0.26 2.61
N VAL A 106 9.31 0.99 2.20
CA VAL A 106 8.87 2.17 2.94
C VAL A 106 7.83 2.88 2.09
N LEU A 107 6.61 3.00 2.62
CA LEU A 107 5.52 3.80 2.07
C LEU A 107 5.43 5.10 2.85
N GLY A 108 5.82 6.20 2.24
CA GLY A 108 5.58 7.54 2.76
C GLY A 108 4.18 8.02 2.39
N LEU A 109 3.45 8.54 3.38
CA LEU A 109 2.09 9.04 3.27
C LEU A 109 1.95 10.38 4.00
N GLY A 110 1.21 11.33 3.44
CA GLY A 110 0.79 12.53 4.17
C GLY A 110 -0.70 12.80 4.10
N ALA A 111 -1.15 13.84 4.81
CA ALA A 111 -2.57 14.11 5.05
C ALA A 111 -3.36 14.26 3.73
N LYS A 112 -2.74 14.87 2.72
CA LYS A 112 -3.34 15.06 1.39
C LYS A 112 -3.64 13.75 0.66
N ARG A 113 -2.78 12.73 0.83
CA ARG A 113 -2.89 11.45 0.10
C ARG A 113 -3.57 10.34 0.90
N ALA A 114 -3.65 10.47 2.22
CA ALA A 114 -4.29 9.50 3.11
C ALA A 114 -5.74 9.14 2.72
N PRO A 115 -6.63 10.08 2.35
CA PRO A 115 -7.99 9.73 1.93
C PRO A 115 -8.04 8.85 0.68
N PHE A 116 -7.12 9.04 -0.27
CA PHE A 116 -7.07 8.24 -1.51
C PHE A 116 -6.60 6.81 -1.22
N LEU A 117 -5.56 6.66 -0.40
CA LEU A 117 -5.09 5.33 0.00
C LEU A 117 -6.15 4.60 0.83
N ARG A 118 -6.84 5.32 1.73
CA ARG A 118 -7.95 4.76 2.50
C ARG A 118 -9.09 4.31 1.60
N ALA A 119 -9.50 5.13 0.63
CA ALA A 119 -10.54 4.78 -0.33
C ALA A 119 -10.16 3.54 -1.15
N ALA A 120 -8.92 3.47 -1.63
CA ALA A 120 -8.40 2.30 -2.32
C ALA A 120 -8.52 1.01 -1.49
N LEU A 121 -8.23 1.06 -0.19
CA LEU A 121 -8.39 -0.11 0.69
C LEU A 121 -9.87 -0.50 0.87
N ILE A 122 -10.77 0.48 0.94
CA ILE A 122 -12.21 0.21 1.04
C ILE A 122 -12.72 -0.44 -0.25
N ASP A 123 -12.37 0.10 -1.41
CA ASP A 123 -12.74 -0.45 -2.71
C ASP A 123 -12.23 -1.89 -2.84
N LEU A 124 -10.99 -2.13 -2.42
CA LEU A 124 -10.40 -3.46 -2.38
C LEU A 124 -11.14 -4.42 -1.43
N SER A 125 -11.57 -3.93 -0.26
CA SER A 125 -12.28 -4.74 0.74
C SER A 125 -13.63 -5.27 0.23
N ILE A 126 -14.25 -4.59 -0.74
CA ILE A 126 -15.51 -4.98 -1.37
C ILE A 126 -15.32 -5.69 -2.73
N GLY A 127 -14.08 -6.04 -3.08
CA GLY A 127 -13.76 -6.79 -4.29
C GLY A 127 -13.62 -5.97 -5.56
N GLN A 128 -13.54 -4.64 -5.47
CA GLN A 128 -13.11 -3.82 -6.61
C GLN A 128 -11.60 -3.92 -6.77
N ASN A 129 -11.14 -4.02 -8.02
CA ASN A 129 -9.73 -4.21 -8.36
C ASN A 129 -9.40 -3.55 -9.71
N ASP A 130 -8.14 -3.63 -10.13
CA ASP A 130 -7.63 -3.05 -11.37
C ASP A 130 -7.76 -1.51 -11.42
N PHE A 131 -7.30 -0.85 -10.36
CA PHE A 131 -7.24 0.61 -10.30
C PHE A 131 -5.93 1.08 -9.68
N GLY A 132 -5.60 2.35 -9.89
CA GLY A 132 -4.35 2.93 -9.42
C GLY A 132 -4.56 4.28 -8.76
N ILE A 133 -3.72 4.58 -7.77
CA ILE A 133 -3.64 5.91 -7.17
C ILE A 133 -2.42 6.64 -7.73
N ALA A 134 -2.65 7.90 -8.12
CA ALA A 134 -1.56 8.77 -8.55
C ALA A 134 -0.71 9.19 -7.33
N PRO A 135 0.63 9.05 -7.40
CA PRO A 135 1.51 9.37 -6.28
C PRO A 135 1.61 10.88 -6.00
N SER A 136 1.32 11.70 -6.99
CA SER A 136 1.51 13.16 -6.99
C SER A 136 0.56 13.83 -7.98
N ASP A 137 0.40 15.15 -7.88
CA ASP A 137 -0.47 15.92 -8.79
C ASP A 137 0.19 16.15 -10.16
N ASP A 138 1.52 16.05 -10.21
CA ASP A 138 2.31 16.26 -11.42
C ASP A 138 2.18 15.12 -12.46
N ARG A 139 1.43 14.04 -12.16
CA ARG A 139 1.17 12.88 -13.05
C ARG A 139 2.42 12.23 -13.65
N HIS A 140 3.60 12.48 -13.09
CA HIS A 140 4.87 11.95 -13.60
C HIS A 140 5.36 10.68 -12.90
N GLY A 141 4.83 10.37 -11.71
CA GLY A 141 5.14 9.14 -10.98
C GLY A 141 4.34 7.93 -11.47
N ASP A 142 4.97 6.75 -11.42
CA ASP A 142 4.28 5.49 -11.68
C ASP A 142 3.17 5.28 -10.63
N PRO A 143 1.94 4.88 -11.03
CA PRO A 143 0.85 4.66 -10.10
C PRO A 143 1.12 3.48 -9.17
N TRP A 144 0.51 3.51 -7.99
CA TRP A 144 0.41 2.34 -7.14
C TRP A 144 -0.91 1.62 -7.45
N MET A 145 -0.81 0.39 -7.97
CA MET A 145 -1.94 -0.41 -8.47
C MET A 145 -2.51 -1.33 -7.40
N PHE A 146 -3.83 -1.49 -7.38
CA PHE A 146 -4.58 -2.31 -6.43
C PHE A 146 -5.35 -3.40 -7.19
N TRP A 147 -5.27 -4.64 -6.70
CA TRP A 147 -5.82 -5.86 -7.31
C TRP A 147 -6.67 -6.63 -6.31
#